data_AF-A0A8J7ADG8-F1
#
_entry.id   AF-A0A8J7ADG8-F1
#
_cell.length_a   1.000
_cell.length_b   1.000
_cell.length_c   1.000
_cell.angle_alpha   90.00
_cell.angle_beta   90.00
_cell.angle_gamma   90.00
#
_symmetry.space_group_name_H-M   'P 1'
#
loop_
_entity.id
_entity.type
_entity.pdbx_description
1 polymer ?
#
loop_
_entity_poly.entity_id
_entity_poly.type
_entity_poly.pdbx_seq_one_letter_code
_entity_poly.pdbx_strand_id
1 'polypeptide(L)' 'MKKKYLNLRLSERRLNKLRNYAVAVDKTMTQIIEEFIDSITLTQRGNSSSTPRPLNPTD' A
#
# COMPACT_ATOMS: atom_id res chain seq x y z
N MET A 1 -12.03 -7.27 14.71
CA MET A 1 -12.09 -6.50 13.44
C MET A 1 -12.52 -7.42 12.31
N LYS A 2 -13.28 -6.93 11.31
CA LYS A 2 -13.60 -7.72 10.10
C LYS A 2 -12.30 -8.06 9.37
N LYS A 3 -12.00 -9.35 9.22
CA LYS A 3 -10.81 -9.82 8.49
C LYS A 3 -11.01 -9.56 7.00
N LYS A 4 -10.01 -8.97 6.34
CA LYS A 4 -9.95 -8.82 4.89
C LYS A 4 -8.78 -9.65 4.38
N TYR A 5 -8.91 -10.19 3.17
CA TYR A 5 -7.87 -11.00 2.54
C TYR A 5 -7.16 -10.22 1.44
N LEU A 6 -5.85 -10.38 1.34
CA LEU A 6 -5.03 -9.85 0.25
C LEU A 6 -4.66 -10.99 -0.69
N ASN A 7 -5.12 -10.93 -1.94
CA ASN A 7 -4.73 -11.88 -2.98
C ASN A 7 -3.65 -11.24 -3.86
N LEU A 8 -2.47 -11.85 -3.92
CA LEU A 8 -1.33 -11.36 -4.70
C LEU A 8 -1.01 -12.34 -5.83
N ARG A 9 -0.89 -11.82 -7.05
CA ARG A 9 -0.31 -12.58 -8.17
C ARG A 9 1.20 -12.41 -8.17
N LEU A 10 1.91 -13.47 -7.82
CA LEU A 10 3.37 -13.51 -7.78
C LEU A 10 3.90 -14.57 -8.75
N SER A 11 5.08 -14.34 -9.32
CA SER A 11 5.83 -15.43 -9.93
C SER A 11 6.41 -16.34 -8.87
N GLU A 12 6.68 -17.59 -9.21
CA GLU A 12 7.27 -18.57 -8.30
C GLU A 12 8.59 -18.08 -7.70
N ARG A 13 9.45 -17.45 -8.51
CA ARG A 13 10.70 -16.83 -8.05
C ARG A 13 10.46 -15.77 -6.94
N ARG A 14 9.43 -14.92 -7.09
CA ARG A 14 9.12 -13.89 -6.07
C ARG A 14 8.54 -14.52 -4.81
N LEU A 15 7.68 -15.53 -4.97
CA LEU A 15 7.10 -16.27 -3.85
C LEU A 15 8.18 -16.97 -3.01
N ASN A 16 9.13 -17.64 -3.67
CA ASN A 16 10.23 -18.34 -2.99
C ASN A 16 11.17 -17.36 -2.29
N LYS A 17 11.44 -16.19 -2.90
CA LYS A 17 12.20 -15.14 -2.22
C LYS A 17 11.52 -14.66 -0.94
N LEU A 18 10.20 -14.45 -0.98
CA LEU A 18 9.43 -14.03 0.20
C LEU A 18 9.42 -15.11 1.29
N ARG A 19 9.27 -16.40 0.92
CA ARG A 19 9.37 -17.53 1.86
C ARG A 19 10.74 -17.61 2.51
N ASN A 20 11.80 -17.55 1.72
CA ASN A 20 13.16 -17.64 2.25
C ASN A 20 13.49 -16.47 3.18
N TYR A 21 13.03 -15.27 2.84
CA TYR A 21 13.17 -14.10 3.70
C TYR A 21 12.42 -14.28 5.03
N ALA A 22 11.18 -14.79 4.98
CA ALA A 22 10.36 -15.10 6.15
C ALA A 22 11.06 -16.06 7.12
N VAL A 23 11.65 -17.14 6.59
CA VAL A 23 12.45 -18.09 7.37
C VAL A 23 13.68 -17.41 7.98
N ALA A 24 14.40 -16.59 7.21
CA ALA A 24 15.63 -15.95 7.68
C ALA A 24 15.41 -14.95 8.82
N VAL A 25 14.24 -14.30 8.89
CA VAL A 25 13.91 -13.32 9.93
C VAL A 25 13.00 -13.88 11.02
N ASP A 26 12.71 -15.18 10.99
CA ASP A 26 11.78 -15.88 11.91
C ASP A 26 10.41 -15.22 12.01
N LYS A 27 9.83 -14.85 10.86
CA LYS A 27 8.48 -14.25 10.76
C LYS A 27 7.64 -14.98 9.74
N THR A 28 6.32 -14.86 9.88
CA THR A 28 5.39 -15.30 8.84
C THR A 28 5.41 -14.34 7.65
N MET A 29 5.08 -14.84 6.46
CA MET A 29 4.94 -13.99 5.26
C MET A 29 3.88 -12.90 5.46
N THR A 30 2.83 -13.18 6.24
CA THR A 30 1.78 -12.22 6.59
C THR A 30 2.36 -11.07 7.42
N GLN A 31 3.12 -11.38 8.48
CA GLN A 31 3.76 -10.36 9.31
C GLN A 31 4.72 -9.47 8.52
N ILE A 32 5.48 -10.04 7.58
CA ILE A 32 6.35 -9.24 6.69
C ILE A 32 5.54 -8.26 5.86
N ILE A 33 4.39 -8.70 5.32
CA ILE A 33 3.52 -7.84 4.52
C ILE A 33 2.85 -6.78 5.39
N GLU A 34 2.41 -7.13 6.61
CA GLU A 34 1.83 -6.20 7.58
C GLU A 34 2.85 -5.13 7.98
N GLU A 35 4.05 -5.53 8.38
CA GLU A 35 5.14 -4.60 8.72
C GLU A 35 5.53 -3.70 7.54
N PHE A 36 5.54 -4.26 6.31
CA PHE A 36 5.77 -3.46 5.12
C PHE A 36 4.67 -2.42 4.92
N ILE A 37 3.39 -2.81 5.06
CA ILE A 37 2.26 -1.88 4.96
C ILE A 37 2.35 -0.79 6.02
N ASP A 38 2.65 -1.16 7.27
CA ASP A 38 2.78 -0.22 8.38
C ASP A 38 3.94 0.78 8.18
N SER A 39 5.00 0.36 7.46
CA SER A 39 6.12 1.25 7.11
C SER A 39 5.78 2.30 6.04
N ILE A 40 4.66 2.14 5.30
CA ILE A 40 4.25 3.09 4.26
C ILE A 40 3.73 4.36 4.95
N THR A 41 4.58 5.38 5.05
CA THR A 41 4.15 6.71 5.47
C THR A 41 3.25 7.32 4.40
N LEU A 42 1.95 7.38 4.67
CA LEU A 42 1.03 8.16 3.84
C LEU A 42 1.28 9.64 4.11
N THR A 43 2.14 10.27 3.31
CA THR A 43 2.13 11.73 3.22
C THR A 43 0.71 12.11 2.83
N GLN A 44 -0.01 12.80 3.72
CA GLN A 44 -1.33 13.34 3.39
C GLN A 44 -1.18 14.09 2.07
N ARG A 45 -1.74 13.54 0.99
CA ARG A 45 -1.84 14.26 -0.27
C ARG A 45 -2.69 15.47 0.06
N GLY A 46 -2.05 16.62 0.24
CA GLY A 46 -2.73 17.88 0.52
C GLY A 46 -3.83 18.05 -0.51
N ASN A 47 -5.06 18.21 -0.03
CA ASN A 47 -6.15 18.79 -0.81
C ASN A 47 -5.81 20.26 -1.08
N SER A 48 -4.79 20.50 -1.90
CA SER A 48 -4.39 21.84 -2.32
C SER A 48 -4.74 22.00 -3.80
N SER A 49 -6.03 22.11 -4.07
CA SER A 49 -6.49 22.82 -5.26
C SER A 49 -7.51 23.85 -4.82
N SER A 50 -6.99 24.95 -4.26
CA SER A 50 -7.68 26.23 -4.25
C SER A 50 -7.53 26.85 -5.64
N THR A 51 -8.08 26.21 -6.67
CA THR A 51 -8.35 26.92 -7.93
C THR A 51 -9.80 27.37 -7.86
N PRO A 52 -10.08 28.67 -7.58
CA PRO A 52 -11.38 29.23 -7.89
C PRO A 52 -11.63 28.97 -9.37
N ARG A 53 -12.75 28.34 -9.70
CA ARG A 53 -13.19 28.23 -11.09
C ARG A 53 -13.44 29.66 -11.59
N PRO A 54 -13.04 30.02 -12.82
CA PRO A 54 -13.37 31.34 -13.37
C PRO A 54 -14.89 31.49 -13.40
N LEU A 55 -15.38 32.61 -12.85
CA LEU A 55 -16.77 33.03 -12.99
C LEU A 55 -17.01 33.33 -14.48
N ASN A 56 -17.92 32.57 -15.11
CA ASN A 56 -18.42 32.92 -16.44
C ASN A 56 -19.02 34.33 -16.39
N PRO A 57 -18.64 35.28 -17.26
CA PRO A 57 -19.50 36.40 -17.54
C PRO A 57 -20.70 35.89 -18.35
N THR A 58 -21.89 36.19 -17.83
CA THR A 58 -23.15 36.13 -18.57
C THR A 58 -23.30 37.45 -19.33
N ASP A 59 -23.94 37.37 -20.51
CA ASP A 59 -24.26 38.40 -21.52
C ASP A 59 -23.25 38.54 -22.67
#